data_AF-A0A917PY64-F1
#
_entry.id   AF-A0A917PY64-F1
#
_cell.length_a   1.000
_cell.length_b   1.000
_cell.length_c   1.000
_cell.angle_alpha   90.00
_cell.angle_beta   90.00
_cell.angle_gamma   90.00
#
_symmetry.space_group_name_H-M   'P 1'
#
loop_
_entity.id
_entity.type
_entity.pdbx_description
1 polymer ?
#
loop_
_entity_poly.entity_id
_entity_poly.type
_entity_poly.pdbx_seq_one_letter_code
_entity_poly.pdbx_strand_id
1 'polypeptide(L)'
;MVISELCRQQRDMYDKRSKHIDDRIVSISQPHVRPIARGKTKAGTEFGAKVSVSWMNGYSLMDNLGWDNYNEGTTLQESAERYKSRFGHYPEAILADQIYRNRENRQYCK
;
A
#
# COMPACT_ATOMS: atom_id res chain seq x y z
N MET A 1 18.40 12.41 14.73
CA MET A 1 17.22 13.32 14.70
C MET A 1 16.65 13.35 13.29
N VAL A 2 15.34 13.57 13.12
CA VAL A 2 14.70 13.62 11.78
C VAL A 2 15.34 14.67 10.87
N ILE A 3 15.68 15.84 11.41
CA ILE A 3 16.29 16.94 10.65
C ILE A 3 17.69 16.58 10.13
N SER A 4 18.52 15.95 10.96
CA SER A 4 19.87 15.55 10.53
C SER A 4 19.82 14.54 9.38
N GLU A 5 18.86 13.60 9.45
CA GLU A 5 18.66 12.61 8.39
C GLU A 5 18.11 13.26 7.12
N LEU A 6 17.16 14.18 7.22
CA LEU A 6 16.68 14.96 6.07
C LEU A 6 17.82 15.72 5.39
N CYS A 7 18.69 16.40 6.16
CA CYS A 7 19.84 17.11 5.61
C CYS A 7 20.83 16.16 4.91
N ARG A 8 21.07 14.97 5.49
CA ARG A 8 21.90 13.92 4.88
C ARG A 8 21.31 13.45 3.55
N GLN A 9 20.02 13.09 3.54
CA GLN A 9 19.33 12.61 2.35
C GLN A 9 19.35 13.65 1.22
N GLN A 10 19.10 14.92 1.52
CA GLN A 10 19.12 16.00 0.53
C GLN A 10 20.52 16.23 -0.06
N ARG A 11 21.57 16.19 0.78
CA ARG A 11 22.96 16.31 0.32
C ARG A 11 23.34 15.14 -0.58
N ASP A 12 23.05 13.90 -0.17
CA ASP A 12 23.34 12.70 -0.96
C ASP A 12 22.65 12.74 -2.33
N MET A 13 21.39 13.16 -2.38
CA MET A 13 20.63 13.28 -3.63
C MET A 13 21.20 14.37 -4.54
N TYR A 14 21.61 15.51 -3.98
CA TYR A 14 22.23 16.61 -4.72
C TYR A 14 23.57 16.17 -5.33
N ASP A 15 24.46 15.60 -4.52
CA ASP A 15 25.81 15.20 -4.94
C ASP A 15 25.75 14.11 -6.02
N LYS A 16 24.84 13.14 -5.89
CA LYS A 16 24.65 12.04 -6.84
C LYS A 16 23.76 12.42 -8.04
N ARG A 17 23.18 13.63 -8.05
CA ARG A 17 22.13 14.06 -9.00
C ARG A 17 20.99 13.04 -9.13
N SER A 18 20.64 12.38 -8.02
CA SER A 18 19.59 11.36 -7.95
C SER A 18 18.25 11.98 -7.52
N LYS A 19 17.15 11.46 -8.08
CA LYS A 19 15.78 11.78 -7.64
C LYS A 19 15.21 10.75 -6.67
N HIS A 20 15.99 9.73 -6.33
CA HIS A 20 15.58 8.59 -5.52
C HIS A 20 16.54 8.37 -4.34
N ILE A 21 15.97 8.07 -3.19
CA ILE A 21 16.64 7.59 -1.98
C ILE A 21 15.63 6.75 -1.20
N ASP A 22 16.10 5.66 -0.61
CA ASP A 22 15.28 4.82 0.27
C ASP A 22 14.87 5.59 1.52
N ASP A 23 13.68 5.30 2.03
CA ASP A 23 13.11 5.94 3.22
C ASP A 23 13.16 7.47 3.20
N ARG A 24 12.91 8.05 2.02
CA ARG A 24 12.91 9.50 1.82
C ARG A 24 11.98 10.20 2.79
N ILE A 25 12.54 11.10 3.59
CA ILE A 25 11.78 11.99 4.47
C ILE A 25 11.23 13.14 3.63
N VAL A 26 9.91 13.20 3.54
CA VAL A 26 9.17 14.26 2.81
C VAL A 26 8.40 15.18 3.75
N SER A 27 8.26 14.82 5.02
CA SER A 27 7.61 15.59 6.06
C SER A 27 8.37 15.46 7.38
N ILE A 28 8.69 16.59 8.01
CA ILE A 28 9.35 16.61 9.33
C ILE A 28 8.36 16.23 10.43
N SER A 29 7.09 16.63 10.31
CA SER A 29 6.03 16.29 11.26
C SER A 29 5.60 14.83 11.18
N GLN A 30 5.71 14.23 9.99
CA GLN A 30 5.33 12.84 9.75
C GLN A 30 6.44 12.11 8.96
N PRO A 31 7.57 11.79 9.61
CA PRO A 31 8.74 11.25 8.92
C PRO A 31 8.56 9.83 8.37
N HIS A 32 7.49 9.13 8.75
CA HIS A 32 7.12 7.81 8.26
C HIS A 32 6.30 7.85 6.96
N VAL A 33 5.74 9.01 6.58
CA VAL A 33 5.01 9.14 5.32
C VAL A 33 5.98 9.00 4.15
N ARG A 34 5.64 8.12 3.20
CA ARG A 34 6.43 7.86 2.00
C ARG A 34 5.75 8.46 0.76
N PRO A 35 6.53 8.96 -0.22
CA PRO A 35 5.99 9.31 -1.53
C PRO A 35 5.57 8.04 -2.29
N ILE A 36 4.34 8.01 -2.82
CA ILE A 36 3.81 6.90 -3.60
C ILE A 36 3.62 7.36 -5.04
N ALA A 37 4.42 6.81 -5.96
CA ALA A 37 4.29 7.15 -7.38
C ALA A 37 2.95 6.64 -7.94
N ARG A 38 2.16 7.52 -8.56
CA ARG A 38 0.88 7.15 -9.17
C ARG A 38 0.86 7.56 -10.64
N GLY A 39 0.35 6.69 -11.50
CA GLY A 39 0.23 6.93 -12.94
C GLY A 39 -0.84 7.95 -13.36
N LYS A 40 -1.26 8.85 -12.46
CA LYS A 40 -2.29 9.86 -12.76
C LYS A 40 -1.65 11.10 -13.37
N THR A 41 -2.22 11.59 -14.46
CA THR A 41 -1.69 12.70 -15.28
C THR A 41 -1.55 14.04 -14.53
N LYS A 42 -2.36 14.29 -13.49
CA LYS A 42 -2.35 15.57 -12.73
C LYS A 42 -1.45 15.57 -11.50
N ALA A 43 -1.17 14.41 -10.89
CA ALA A 43 -0.36 14.29 -9.69
C ALA A 43 0.40 12.97 -9.75
N GLY A 44 1.67 13.03 -10.10
CA GLY A 44 2.53 11.85 -10.25
C GLY A 44 2.93 11.20 -8.92
N THR A 45 2.61 11.82 -7.79
CA THR A 45 2.96 11.31 -6.44
C THR A 45 1.87 11.67 -5.45
N GLU A 46 1.43 10.68 -4.69
CA GLU A 46 0.51 10.82 -3.57
C GLU A 46 1.25 10.58 -2.25
N PHE A 47 0.69 11.09 -1.15
CA PHE A 47 1.25 10.97 0.19
C PHE A 47 0.15 10.52 1.14
N GLY A 48 0.49 9.64 2.07
CA GLY A 48 -0.42 9.18 3.10
C GLY A 48 -0.33 7.67 3.30
N ALA A 49 -1.22 7.18 4.16
CA ALA A 49 -1.31 5.75 4.40
C ALA A 49 -2.04 5.06 3.24
N LYS A 50 -1.51 3.91 2.86
CA LYS A 50 -2.14 2.95 1.98
C LYS A 50 -3.05 2.06 2.82
N VAL A 51 -4.33 2.00 2.43
CA VAL A 51 -5.36 1.25 3.15
C VAL A 51 -5.99 0.22 2.22
N SER A 52 -6.13 -1.00 2.73
CA SER A 52 -6.99 -2.03 2.14
C SER A 52 -8.25 -2.16 3.00
N VAL A 53 -9.41 -2.04 2.36
CA VAL A 53 -10.72 -2.15 3.02
C VAL A 53 -11.52 -3.24 2.32
N SER A 54 -12.06 -4.16 3.12
CA SER A 54 -13.05 -5.15 2.68
C SER A 54 -14.45 -4.71 3.10
N TRP A 55 -15.42 -4.89 2.21
CA TRP A 55 -16.82 -4.62 2.50
C TRP A 55 -17.59 -5.92 2.66
N MET A 56 -18.20 -6.14 3.82
CA MET A 56 -18.88 -7.39 4.17
C MET A 56 -20.14 -7.12 4.99
N ASN A 57 -21.30 -7.65 4.59
CA ASN A 57 -22.56 -7.60 5.34
C ASN A 57 -22.95 -6.20 5.84
N GLY A 58 -22.66 -5.15 5.07
CA GLY A 58 -22.95 -3.75 5.44
C GLY A 58 -21.87 -3.07 6.30
N TYR A 59 -20.76 -3.75 6.59
CA TYR A 59 -19.64 -3.22 7.35
C TYR A 59 -18.39 -3.06 6.47
N SER A 60 -17.67 -1.97 6.68
CA SER A 60 -16.30 -1.79 6.19
C SER A 60 -15.32 -2.33 7.23
N LEU A 61 -14.51 -3.30 6.82
CA LEU A 61 -13.41 -3.85 7.62
C LEU A 61 -12.09 -3.36 7.05
N MET A 62 -11.27 -2.74 7.89
CA MET A 62 -9.89 -2.41 7.53
C MET A 62 -9.05 -3.69 7.61
N ASP A 63 -8.49 -4.10 6.47
CA ASP A 63 -7.60 -5.26 6.41
C ASP A 63 -6.16 -4.82 6.63
N ASN A 64 -5.69 -3.82 5.90
CA ASN A 64 -4.29 -3.38 6.01
C ASN A 64 -4.21 -1.86 6.07
N LEU A 65 -3.29 -1.36 6.89
CA LEU A 65 -2.90 0.03 7.02
C LEU A 65 -1.37 0.07 7.05
N GLY A 66 -0.78 0.73 6.07
CA GLY A 66 0.67 0.91 6.02
C GLY A 66 1.05 2.19 5.29
N TRP A 67 2.31 2.60 5.41
CA TRP A 67 2.85 3.75 4.69
C TRP A 67 3.83 3.32 3.58
N ASP A 68 4.16 2.03 3.55
CA ASP A 68 5.05 1.46 2.56
C ASP A 68 4.29 1.07 1.29
N ASN A 69 5.02 1.09 0.18
CA ASN A 69 4.48 0.65 -1.08
C ASN A 69 4.48 -0.88 -1.16
N TYR A 70 3.30 -1.48 -1.20
CA TYR A 70 3.13 -2.91 -1.44
C TYR A 70 2.24 -3.17 -2.66
N ASN A 71 2.44 -4.34 -3.28
CA ASN A 71 1.59 -4.78 -4.38
C ASN A 71 0.23 -5.23 -3.84
N GLU A 72 -0.83 -4.47 -4.14
CA GLU A 72 -2.18 -4.81 -3.71
C GLU A 72 -2.64 -6.15 -4.29
N GLY A 73 -2.23 -6.49 -5.51
CA GLY A 73 -2.68 -7.70 -6.19
C GLY A 73 -2.39 -9.00 -5.44
N THR A 74 -1.43 -9.01 -4.50
CA THR A 74 -1.07 -10.20 -3.71
C THR A 74 -1.88 -10.33 -2.42
N THR A 75 -2.65 -9.31 -2.00
CA THR A 75 -3.33 -9.34 -0.69
C THR A 75 -4.68 -10.04 -0.71
N LEU A 76 -5.21 -10.43 -1.89
CA LEU A 76 -6.53 -11.05 -2.00
C LEU A 76 -6.66 -12.35 -1.20
N GLN A 77 -5.67 -13.24 -1.32
CA GLN A 77 -5.70 -14.53 -0.62
C GLN A 77 -5.64 -14.32 0.90
N GLU A 78 -4.81 -13.37 1.35
CA GLU A 78 -4.71 -13.01 2.76
C GLU A 78 -6.05 -12.44 3.29
N SER A 79 -6.71 -11.56 2.54
CA SER A 79 -8.05 -11.06 2.88
C SER A 79 -9.09 -12.19 2.94
N ALA A 80 -9.03 -13.17 2.03
CA ALA A 80 -9.94 -14.32 2.02
C ALA A 80 -9.71 -15.25 3.23
N GLU A 81 -8.45 -15.52 3.60
CA GLU A 81 -8.12 -16.30 4.79
C GLU A 81 -8.50 -15.57 6.08
N ARG A 82 -8.29 -14.25 6.13
CA ARG A 82 -8.75 -13.43 7.26
C ARG A 82 -10.27 -13.44 7.39
N TYR A 83 -11.00 -13.42 6.27
CA TYR A 83 -12.45 -13.58 6.29
C TYR A 83 -12.85 -14.93 6.89
N LYS A 84 -12.24 -16.03 6.43
CA LYS A 84 -12.50 -17.37 6.98
C LYS A 84 -12.14 -17.50 8.45
N SER A 85 -11.03 -16.90 8.89
CA SER A 85 -10.64 -16.87 10.30
C SER A 85 -11.68 -16.14 11.17
N ARG A 86 -12.30 -15.06 10.64
CA ARG A 86 -13.31 -14.27 11.36
C ARG A 86 -14.70 -14.91 11.38
N PHE A 87 -15.14 -15.51 10.27
CA PHE A 87 -16.52 -16.00 10.11
C PHE A 87 -16.65 -17.53 10.10
N GLY A 88 -15.53 -18.25 10.07
CA GLY A 88 -15.48 -19.72 10.05
C GLY A 88 -15.70 -20.35 8.67
N HIS A 89 -15.94 -19.55 7.63
CA HIS A 89 -16.17 -20.02 6.26
C HIS A 89 -15.63 -19.03 5.23
N TYR A 90 -15.42 -19.47 3.98
CA TYR A 90 -15.09 -18.56 2.87
C TYR A 90 -16.34 -17.81 2.38
N PRO A 91 -16.18 -16.61 1.78
CA PRO A 91 -17.30 -15.89 1.18
C PRO A 91 -17.78 -16.63 -0.08
N GLU A 92 -19.06 -16.50 -0.42
CA GLU A 92 -19.64 -17.09 -1.64
C GLU A 92 -19.02 -16.49 -2.92
N ALA A 93 -18.71 -15.20 -2.89
CA ALA A 93 -18.06 -14.50 -3.99
C ALA A 93 -17.10 -13.43 -3.47
N ILE A 94 -15.97 -13.27 -4.16
CA ILE A 94 -15.00 -12.18 -3.93
C ILE A 94 -15.09 -11.19 -5.08
N LEU A 95 -15.56 -9.98 -4.78
CA LEU A 95 -15.60 -8.86 -5.73
C LEU A 95 -14.39 -7.95 -5.47
N ALA A 96 -13.50 -7.86 -6.44
CA ALA A 96 -12.25 -7.11 -6.31
C ALA A 96 -11.89 -6.35 -7.59
N ASP A 97 -11.07 -5.32 -7.44
CA ASP A 97 -10.56 -4.52 -8.56
C ASP A 97 -9.74 -5.37 -9.55
N GLN A 98 -9.57 -4.84 -10.77
CA GLN A 98 -8.87 -5.54 -11.84
C GLN A 98 -7.41 -5.90 -11.48
N ILE A 99 -6.74 -5.12 -10.62
CA ILE A 99 -5.37 -5.39 -10.16
C ILE A 99 -5.24 -6.73 -9.44
N TYR A 100 -6.32 -7.21 -8.81
CA TYR A 100 -6.36 -8.49 -8.13
C TYR A 100 -6.58 -9.69 -9.08
N ARG A 101 -6.89 -9.46 -10.36
CA ARG A 101 -7.20 -10.52 -11.34
C ARG A 101 -5.96 -11.19 -11.95
N ASN A 102 -4.94 -11.48 -11.13
CA ASN A 102 -3.76 -12.24 -11.54
C ASN A 102 -4.04 -13.75 -11.62
N ARG A 103 -3.10 -14.53 -12.19
CA ARG A 103 -3.27 -15.98 -12.41
C ARG A 103 -3.44 -16.75 -11.10
N GLU A 104 -2.65 -16.41 -10.09
CA GLU A 104 -2.64 -17.07 -8.79
C GLU A 104 -3.98 -16.90 -8.07
N ASN A 105 -4.51 -15.67 -7.99
CA ASN A 105 -5.80 -15.38 -7.38
C ASN A 105 -6.96 -16.05 -8.12
N ARG A 106 -6.90 -16.13 -9.46
CA ARG A 106 -7.92 -16.87 -10.22
C ARG A 106 -7.87 -18.37 -9.96
N GLN A 107 -6.69 -18.93 -9.69
CA GLN A 107 -6.54 -20.33 -9.34
C GLN A 107 -6.98 -20.60 -7.90
N TYR A 108 -6.76 -19.65 -7.00
CA TYR A 108 -7.23 -19.71 -5.61
C TYR A 108 -8.76 -19.65 -5.50
N CYS A 109 -9.43 -18.83 -6.32
CA CYS A 109 -10.89 -18.70 -6.32
C CYS A 109 -11.63 -19.76 -7.14
N LYS A 110 -10.94 -20.79 -7.65
CA LYS A 110 -11.57 -21.93 -8.34
C LYS A 110 -11.92 -23.03 -7.34
#